data_AF-A0A317YL86-F1
#
_entry.id   AF-A0A317YL86-F1
#
_cell.length_a   1.000
_cell.length_b   1.000
_cell.length_c   1.000
_cell.angle_alpha   90.00
_cell.angle_beta   90.00
_cell.angle_gamma   90.00
#
_symmetry.space_group_name_H-M   'P 1'
#
loop_
_entity.id
_entity.type
_entity.pdbx_description
1 polymer ?
#
loop_
_entity_poly.entity_id
_entity_poly.type
_entity_poly.pdbx_seq_one_letter_code
_entity_poly.pdbx_strand_id
1 'polypeptide(L)'
;MRKKLFGQLQRIGKALMLPVAILPAAGLLLAIGTAMQGEALQHYLPFIQNGGVQTVAKLMTGAGGIIFDNLPMIFALGVAIGLAGGDGVA
;
A
#
# COMPACT_ATOMS: atom_id res chain seq x y z
N MET A 1 8.75 19.05 -30.81
CA MET A 1 7.54 18.67 -30.03
C MET A 1 7.66 17.32 -29.32
N ARG A 2 8.05 16.22 -29.99
CA ARG A 2 8.13 14.88 -29.36
C ARG A 2 8.99 14.80 -28.09
N LYS A 3 10.17 15.44 -28.08
CA LYS A 3 11.06 15.46 -26.89
C LYS A 3 10.42 16.12 -25.65
N LYS A 4 9.61 17.17 -25.84
CA LYS A 4 8.92 17.89 -24.76
C LYS A 4 7.79 17.05 -24.17
N LEU A 5 7.00 16.40 -25.03
CA LEU A 5 5.95 15.46 -24.62
C LEU A 5 6.53 14.25 -23.87
N PHE A 6 7.62 13.68 -24.38
CA PHE A 6 8.31 12.57 -23.72
C PHE A 6 8.84 12.96 -22.33
N GLY A 7 9.42 14.16 -22.19
CA GLY A 7 9.84 14.68 -20.89
C GLY A 7 8.69 14.89 -19.90
N GLN A 8 7.50 15.29 -20.36
CA GLN A 8 6.31 15.38 -19.50
C GLN A 8 5.84 14.01 -19.02
N LEU A 9 5.80 13.01 -19.91
CA LEU A 9 5.44 11.64 -19.55
C LEU A 9 6.42 11.03 -18.54
N GLN A 10 7.73 11.30 -18.69
CA GLN A 10 8.73 10.88 -17.71
C GLN A 10 8.50 11.50 -16.33
N ARG A 11 8.11 12.78 -16.26
CA ARG A 11 7.78 13.44 -14.98
C ARG A 11 6.56 12.82 -14.31
N ILE A 12 5.52 12.49 -15.07
CA ILE A 12 4.33 11.79 -14.56
C ILE A 12 4.74 10.41 -14.02
N GLY A 13 5.53 9.65 -14.78
CA GLY A 13 6.02 8.34 -14.35
C GLY A 13 6.83 8.41 -13.04
N LYS A 14 7.68 9.43 -12.90
CA LYS A 14 8.44 9.67 -11.66
C LYS A 14 7.55 10.06 -10.48
N ALA A 15 6.53 10.88 -10.70
CA ALA A 15 5.57 11.28 -9.67
C ALA A 15 4.77 10.08 -9.13
N LEU A 16 4.42 9.13 -10.00
CA LEU A 16 3.72 7.91 -9.62
C LEU A 16 4.57 6.95 -8.75
N MET A 17 5.90 7.11 -8.71
CA MET A 17 6.75 6.20 -7.91
C MET A 17 6.54 6.36 -6.40
N LEU A 18 6.20 7.57 -5.93
CA LEU A 18 5.98 7.84 -4.51
C LEU A 18 4.80 7.02 -3.92
N PRO A 19 3.57 7.07 -4.48
CA PRO A 19 2.48 6.24 -3.99
C PRO A 19 2.64 4.75 -4.31
N VAL A 20 3.36 4.39 -5.39
CA VAL A 20 3.63 2.96 -5.67
C VAL A 20 4.54 2.33 -4.61
N ALA A 21 5.46 3.11 -4.01
CA ALA A 21 6.40 2.59 -3.03
C ALA A 21 5.75 2.04 -1.73
N ILE A 22 4.52 2.48 -1.39
CA ILE A 22 3.81 1.98 -0.20
C ILE A 22 3.05 0.67 -0.45
N LEU A 23 2.78 0.33 -1.71
CA LEU A 23 1.97 -0.84 -2.07
C LEU A 23 2.54 -2.19 -1.59
N PRO A 24 3.87 -2.45 -1.66
CA PRO A 24 4.41 -3.72 -1.17
C PRO A 24 4.18 -3.93 0.33
N ALA A 25 4.36 -2.88 1.14
CA ALA A 25 4.12 -2.95 2.58
C ALA A 25 2.63 -3.18 2.88
N ALA A 26 1.74 -2.45 2.19
CA ALA A 26 0.30 -2.63 2.30
C ALA A 26 -0.13 -4.06 1.92
N GLY A 27 0.42 -4.58 0.82
CA GLY A 27 0.15 -5.94 0.33
C GLY A 27 0.61 -7.01 1.31
N LEU A 28 1.82 -6.88 1.87
CA LEU A 28 2.33 -7.81 2.88
C LEU A 28 1.48 -7.78 4.16
N LEU A 29 1.12 -6.59 4.65
CA LEU A 29 0.25 -6.47 5.82
C LEU A 29 -1.11 -7.13 5.59
N LEU A 30 -1.71 -6.88 4.43
CA LEU A 30 -2.99 -7.47 4.06
C LEU A 30 -2.90 -8.99 3.95
N ALA A 31 -1.95 -9.50 3.17
CA ALA A 31 -1.81 -10.94 2.89
C ALA A 31 -1.43 -11.75 4.14
N ILE A 32 -0.52 -11.25 4.97
CA ILE A 32 -0.12 -11.96 6.19
C ILE A 32 -1.28 -11.92 7.20
N GLY A 33 -1.92 -10.76 7.38
CA GLY A 33 -3.06 -10.63 8.28
C GLY A 33 -4.22 -11.55 7.90
N THR A 34 -4.53 -11.68 6.61
CA THR A 34 -5.59 -12.58 6.13
C THR A 34 -5.19 -14.05 6.25
N ALA A 35 -3.94 -14.39 5.96
CA ALA A 35 -3.42 -15.75 6.11
C ALA A 35 -3.50 -16.24 7.56
N MET A 36 -3.16 -15.38 8.54
CA MET A 36 -3.26 -15.70 9.98
C MET A 36 -4.70 -15.95 10.44
N GLN A 37 -5.68 -15.30 9.80
CA GLN A 37 -7.10 -15.50 10.07
C GLN A 37 -7.70 -16.71 9.32
N GLY A 38 -6.96 -17.31 8.39
CA GLY A 38 -7.43 -18.46 7.60
C GLY A 38 -7.45 -19.77 8.40
N GLU A 39 -8.50 -20.57 8.19
CA GLU A 39 -8.71 -21.86 8.86
C GLU A 39 -7.56 -22.84 8.63
N ALA A 40 -7.03 -22.89 7.40
CA ALA A 40 -5.93 -23.79 7.05
C ALA A 40 -4.68 -23.50 7.90
N LEU A 41 -4.25 -22.25 8.01
CA LEU A 41 -3.05 -21.90 8.77
C LEU A 41 -3.27 -22.09 10.28
N GLN A 42 -4.47 -21.80 10.78
CA GLN A 42 -4.83 -22.05 12.17
C GLN A 42 -4.88 -23.53 12.52
N HIS A 43 -5.20 -24.41 11.56
CA HIS A 43 -5.15 -25.85 11.74
C HIS A 43 -3.71 -26.35 11.91
N TYR A 44 -2.78 -25.86 11.08
CA TYR A 44 -1.36 -26.24 11.18
C TYR A 44 -0.63 -25.55 12.35
N LEU A 45 -1.01 -24.31 12.68
CA LEU A 45 -0.38 -23.50 13.73
C LEU A 45 -1.43 -23.06 14.78
N PRO A 46 -1.84 -23.95 15.70
CA PRO A 46 -2.92 -23.69 16.64
C PRO A 46 -2.65 -22.52 17.60
N PHE A 47 -1.39 -22.14 17.83
CA PHE A 47 -1.05 -20.97 18.65
C PHE A 47 -1.57 -19.64 18.07
N ILE A 48 -1.82 -19.57 16.75
CA ILE A 48 -2.34 -18.38 16.07
C ILE A 48 -3.81 -18.13 16.39
N GLN A 49 -4.54 -19.17 16.84
CA GLN A 49 -5.95 -19.05 17.23
C GLN A 49 -6.15 -18.22 18.51
N ASN A 50 -5.08 -17.93 19.25
CA ASN A 50 -5.13 -17.07 20.43
C ASN A 50 -5.72 -15.70 20.09
N GLY A 51 -6.69 -15.23 20.89
CA GLY A 51 -7.37 -13.95 20.71
C GLY A 51 -6.42 -12.75 20.59
N GLY A 52 -5.28 -12.77 21.29
CA GLY A 52 -4.25 -11.72 21.16
C GLY A 52 -3.63 -11.68 19.76
N VAL A 53 -3.24 -12.85 19.23
CA VAL A 53 -2.66 -12.98 17.89
C VAL A 53 -3.69 -12.62 16.82
N GLN A 54 -4.94 -13.05 16.98
CA GLN A 54 -6.03 -12.72 16.06
C GLN A 54 -6.35 -11.22 16.04
N THR A 55 -6.20 -10.53 17.17
CA THR A 55 -6.37 -9.08 17.23
C THR A 55 -5.29 -8.37 16.39
N VAL A 56 -4.03 -8.82 16.53
CA VAL A 56 -2.92 -8.30 15.70
C VAL A 56 -3.15 -8.61 14.22
N ALA A 57 -3.58 -9.83 13.88
CA ALA A 57 -3.88 -10.21 12.50
C ALA A 57 -4.98 -9.32 11.87
N LYS A 58 -6.06 -9.03 12.63
CA LYS A 58 -7.11 -8.10 12.19
C LYS A 58 -6.58 -6.69 11.96
N LEU A 59 -5.72 -6.20 12.86
CA LEU A 59 -5.06 -4.89 12.69
C LEU A 59 -4.19 -4.87 11.42
N MET A 60 -3.42 -5.92 11.15
CA MET A 60 -2.60 -6.04 9.94
C MET A 60 -3.46 -6.02 8.67
N THR A 61 -4.53 -6.83 8.63
CA THR A 61 -5.48 -6.84 7.51
C THR A 61 -6.13 -5.48 7.31
N GLY A 62 -6.59 -4.82 8.38
CA GLY A 62 -7.19 -3.50 8.29
C GLY A 62 -6.21 -2.42 7.82
N ALA A 63 -5.00 -2.41 8.38
CA ALA A 63 -3.95 -1.46 8.01
C ALA A 63 -3.48 -1.62 6.56
N GLY A 64 -3.40 -2.85 6.06
CA GLY A 64 -3.11 -3.11 4.64
C GLY A 64 -4.29 -2.75 3.74
N GLY A 65 -5.50 -3.18 4.11
CA GLY A 65 -6.72 -3.00 3.32
C GLY A 65 -7.08 -1.53 3.09
N ILE A 66 -7.00 -0.69 4.13
CA ILE A 66 -7.39 0.73 4.03
C ILE A 66 -6.58 1.51 2.99
N ILE A 67 -5.33 1.09 2.73
CA ILE A 67 -4.47 1.69 1.70
C ILE A 67 -5.01 1.37 0.31
N PHE A 68 -5.44 0.12 0.06
CA PHE A 68 -6.04 -0.28 -1.21
C PHE A 68 -7.42 0.35 -1.40
N ASP A 69 -8.22 0.45 -0.34
CA ASP A 69 -9.55 1.06 -0.39
C ASP A 69 -9.50 2.55 -0.76
N ASN A 70 -8.41 3.24 -0.38
CA ASN A 70 -8.19 4.67 -0.65
C ASN A 70 -7.13 4.91 -1.73
N LEU A 71 -6.77 3.89 -2.53
CA LEU A 71 -5.72 3.97 -3.52
C LEU A 71 -5.87 5.15 -4.51
N PRO A 72 -7.08 5.46 -5.02
CA PRO A 72 -7.27 6.62 -5.90
C PRO A 72 -6.88 7.95 -5.23
N MET A 73 -7.22 8.12 -3.94
CA MET A 73 -6.90 9.32 -3.18
C MET A 73 -5.39 9.44 -2.92
N ILE A 74 -4.74 8.34 -2.56
CA ILE A 74 -3.29 8.27 -2.35
C ILE A 74 -2.53 8.60 -3.64
N PHE A 75 -2.99 8.07 -4.78
CA PHE A 75 -2.40 8.40 -6.08
C PHE A 75 -2.64 9.85 -6.49
N ALA A 76 -3.85 10.39 -6.28
CA ALA A 76 -4.14 11.79 -6.58
C ALA A 76 -3.21 12.74 -5.79
N LEU A 77 -3.04 12.48 -4.49
CA LEU A 77 -2.14 13.26 -3.64
C LEU A 77 -0.67 13.06 -4.04
N GLY A 78 -0.23 11.82 -4.22
CA GLY A 78 1.16 11.50 -4.59
C GLY A 78 1.56 12.07 -5.94
N VAL A 79 0.67 12.04 -6.93
CA VAL A 79 0.89 12.66 -8.24
C VAL A 79 0.96 14.18 -8.13
N ALA A 80 0.07 14.82 -7.36
CA ALA A 80 0.09 16.27 -7.14
C ALA A 80 1.44 16.70 -6.53
N ILE A 81 1.90 16.02 -5.48
CA ILE A 81 3.18 16.27 -4.82
C ILE A 81 4.36 16.03 -5.79
N GLY A 82 4.34 14.91 -6.52
CA GLY A 82 5.42 14.55 -7.44
C GLY A 82 5.53 15.51 -8.64
N LEU A 83 4.42 16.07 -9.10
CA LEU A 83 4.39 17.09 -10.16
C LEU A 83 4.77 18.49 -9.65
N ALA A 84 4.53 18.78 -8.37
CA ALA A 84 4.99 20.01 -7.69
C ALA A 84 6.50 20.00 -7.39
N GLY A 85 7.24 18.96 -7.77
CA GLY A 85 8.68 18.87 -7.54
C GLY A 85 9.07 18.54 -6.09
N GLY A 86 8.10 18.12 -5.26
CA GLY A 86 8.32 17.90 -3.84
C GLY A 86 8.16 19.13 -2.96
N ASP A 87 7.80 20.30 -3.52
CA ASP A 87 7.39 21.46 -2.72
C ASP A 87 6.10 21.10 -1.96
N GLY A 88 6.23 20.69 -0.69
CA GLY A 88 5.13 20.22 0.17
C GLY A 88 5.41 18.95 0.96
N VAL A 89 6.52 18.24 0.72
CA VAL A 89 7.01 17.18 1.61
C VAL A 89 8.02 17.77 2.60
N ALA A 90 7.57 18.02 3.83
CA ALA A 90 8.43 18.33 4.97
C ALA A 90 9.08 17.06 5.53
#